data_AF-R6VRE6-F1
#
_entry.id   AF-R6VRE6-F1
#
_cell.length_a   1.000
_cell.length_b   1.000
_cell.length_c   1.000
_cell.angle_alpha   90.00
_cell.angle_beta   90.00
_cell.angle_gamma   90.00
#
_symmetry.space_group_name_H-M   'P 1'
#
loop_
_entity.id
_entity.type
_entity.pdbx_description
1 polymer ?
#
loop_
_entity_poly.entity_id
_entity_poly.type
_entity_poly.pdbx_seq_one_letter_code
_entity_poly.pdbx_strand_id
1 'polypeptide(L)'
;MLLLKKILSTAIVAACFGLGQAGCTRDDDPAPSGRRNVTMQLTVNAQAVGETDGTPTAGESALHSLRVYAFVKGQPAGYYGVEGDLTAPATFLMDLTMYSETTQTVDFYVVANEEAMSTPGGTQGQLTPNTTEAQLKEFSFTQLNTENGLPMSCRQQVEVNLAELAGDNPQEAPGHEGHTMIAQKVSFELERPVGKLGVFAAKTAGETGTLQVTGLTLLKEGPRYMNYLMPQDEATLKEVGARNVDISLPVTDDEVTAELAADASPEERKDPANYTPVLGAPHYLFENPWGSTSWETPGDAGGNILRIDYAFDGTARSGLVYLPAIERNTYYTVCCQMNNSGKITVEYTVADWDDTDPWDDMEFNYPTYTNPVLPLENETMSTPTVYYNADESSTAGTFSCRFRMTAPSGQEWLPTLLDASPADFEVKVYQNGLPVERPVASANWYTITVRALKPDNVGRTVSLGVSYTPTWDPNQSKLLLINGTDSNHIEWPDSGNTPELIVITQVDPTNI
;
A
#
# COMPACT_ATOMS: atom_id res chain seq x y z
N MET A 1 21.15 53.73 -47.60
CA MET A 1 21.96 52.76 -48.36
C MET A 1 21.18 51.45 -48.38
N LEU A 2 20.09 51.37 -49.16
CA LEU A 2 20.05 50.74 -50.48
C LEU A 2 20.74 49.35 -50.46
N LEU A 3 19.95 48.26 -50.41
CA LEU A 3 19.47 47.44 -51.56
C LEU A 3 20.44 46.27 -51.82
N LEU A 4 20.12 45.00 -51.53
CA LEU A 4 19.38 44.02 -52.37
C LEU A 4 19.18 42.76 -51.49
N LYS A 5 18.02 42.14 -51.20
CA LYS A 5 16.87 41.62 -51.97
C LYS A 5 17.14 40.36 -52.82
N LYS A 6 16.42 39.28 -52.45
CA LYS A 6 15.81 38.17 -53.24
C LYS A 6 16.44 36.77 -53.03
N ILE A 7 15.72 35.64 -53.01
CA ILE A 7 14.30 35.20 -53.08
C ILE A 7 14.34 33.69 -52.76
N LEU A 8 13.55 33.19 -51.78
CA LEU A 8 12.41 32.27 -51.95
C LEU A 8 12.74 30.82 -52.39
N SER A 9 12.35 29.82 -51.58
CA SER A 9 11.34 28.77 -51.91
C SER A 9 11.49 27.49 -51.07
N THR A 10 10.50 27.26 -50.21
CA THR A 10 9.74 26.01 -50.00
C THR A 10 10.46 24.65 -50.04
N ALA A 11 10.46 23.96 -48.89
CA ALA A 11 10.19 22.52 -48.82
C ALA A 11 9.57 22.18 -47.44
N ILE A 12 8.25 22.03 -47.41
CA ILE A 12 7.56 21.26 -46.38
C ILE A 12 7.86 19.80 -46.69
N VAL A 13 8.61 19.12 -45.82
CA VAL A 13 8.64 17.66 -45.76
C VAL A 13 8.12 17.27 -44.38
N ALA A 14 6.87 16.83 -44.37
CA ALA A 14 6.40 15.90 -43.36
C ALA A 14 7.08 14.55 -43.63
N ALA A 15 7.92 14.11 -42.69
CA ALA A 15 8.38 12.73 -42.54
C ALA A 15 8.37 12.47 -41.04
N CYS A 16 7.28 11.90 -40.54
CA CYS A 16 7.21 10.49 -40.16
C CYS A 16 8.14 10.17 -38.99
N PHE A 17 7.51 9.91 -37.84
CA PHE A 17 7.95 9.04 -36.76
C PHE A 17 9.26 8.29 -37.03
N GLY A 18 10.29 8.71 -36.33
CA GLY A 18 11.53 7.97 -36.15
C GLY A 18 11.96 8.14 -34.71
N LEU A 19 11.42 7.28 -33.84
CA LEU A 19 12.02 6.96 -32.55
C LEU A 19 13.45 6.48 -32.83
N GLY A 20 14.41 7.39 -32.73
CA GLY A 20 15.83 7.08 -32.75
C GLY A 20 16.21 6.53 -31.39
N GLN A 21 16.35 5.21 -31.32
CA GLN A 21 16.94 4.51 -30.19
C GLN A 21 18.26 5.16 -29.80
N ALA A 22 18.38 5.57 -28.53
CA ALA A 22 19.68 5.79 -27.93
C ALA A 22 20.31 4.41 -27.76
N GLY A 23 21.15 4.07 -28.74
CA GLY A 23 21.87 2.80 -28.78
C GLY A 23 22.75 2.60 -27.56
N CYS A 24 22.87 1.33 -27.19
CA CYS A 24 23.90 0.81 -26.32
C CYS A 24 25.28 1.38 -26.73
N THR A 25 25.83 2.28 -25.93
CA THR A 25 27.28 2.35 -25.78
C THR A 25 27.68 1.21 -24.85
N ARG A 26 28.08 0.09 -25.47
CA ARG A 26 28.87 -0.94 -24.83
C ARG A 26 30.28 -0.37 -24.67
N ASP A 27 30.49 0.36 -23.58
CA ASP A 27 31.84 0.57 -23.07
C ASP A 27 32.25 -0.77 -22.43
N ASP A 28 32.99 -1.58 -23.20
CA ASP A 28 33.69 -2.77 -22.69
C ASP A 28 34.88 -2.31 -21.82
N ASP A 29 34.59 -1.61 -20.71
CA ASP A 29 35.46 -1.66 -19.55
C ASP A 29 35.19 -2.99 -18.85
N PRO A 30 36.22 -3.77 -18.47
CA PRO A 30 36.00 -4.97 -17.68
C PRO A 30 35.26 -4.57 -16.41
N ALA A 31 34.05 -5.12 -16.22
CA ALA A 31 33.27 -4.91 -15.02
C ALA A 31 34.18 -5.14 -13.80
N PRO A 32 34.27 -4.20 -12.84
CA PRO A 32 35.00 -4.44 -11.62
C PRO A 32 34.43 -5.72 -11.00
N SER A 33 35.30 -6.70 -10.75
CA SER A 33 34.94 -7.95 -10.08
C SER A 33 34.15 -7.63 -8.81
N GLY A 34 32.89 -8.09 -8.72
CA GLY A 34 32.02 -7.86 -7.57
C GLY A 34 30.81 -6.94 -7.79
N ARG A 35 30.58 -6.40 -8.99
CA ARG A 35 29.33 -5.67 -9.32
C ARG A 35 28.25 -6.62 -9.83
N ARG A 36 27.07 -6.63 -9.21
CA ARG A 36 25.91 -7.45 -9.62
C ARG A 36 24.67 -6.58 -9.77
N ASN A 37 23.97 -6.70 -10.89
CA ASN A 37 22.64 -6.10 -11.06
C ASN A 37 21.59 -7.11 -10.64
N VAL A 38 20.71 -6.70 -9.75
CA VAL A 38 19.67 -7.54 -9.17
C VAL A 38 18.35 -6.80 -9.18
N THR A 39 17.26 -7.54 -9.24
CA THR A 39 15.90 -7.03 -9.12
C THR A 39 15.31 -7.48 -7.80
N MET A 40 14.58 -6.60 -7.14
CA MET A 40 13.90 -6.87 -5.88
C MET A 40 12.46 -6.40 -5.95
N GLN A 41 11.55 -7.14 -5.31
CA GLN A 41 10.18 -6.71 -5.11
C GLN A 41 10.09 -5.81 -3.88
N LEU A 42 9.55 -4.62 -4.08
CA LEU A 42 9.28 -3.64 -3.04
C LEU A 42 7.79 -3.44 -2.89
N THR A 43 7.34 -3.22 -1.65
CA THR A 43 5.97 -2.84 -1.31
C THR A 43 6.00 -1.55 -0.52
N VAL A 44 5.14 -0.60 -0.87
CA VAL A 44 5.00 0.68 -0.18
C VAL A 44 3.58 0.82 0.35
N ASN A 45 3.47 1.05 1.65
CA ASN A 45 2.22 1.25 2.37
C ASN A 45 2.07 2.73 2.72
N ALA A 46 0.89 3.30 2.48
CA ALA A 46 0.60 4.72 2.67
C ALA A 46 -0.16 5.03 3.97
N GLN A 47 -0.13 4.09 4.94
CA GLN A 47 -0.95 3.99 6.17
C GLN A 47 -2.07 5.04 6.31
N ALA A 48 -3.31 4.57 6.16
CA ALA A 48 -4.51 5.30 6.53
C ALA A 48 -5.72 4.40 6.71
N VAL A 49 -6.43 4.55 7.83
CA VAL A 49 -7.75 3.94 8.02
C VAL A 49 -8.69 4.82 8.86
N GLY A 50 -9.96 4.88 8.41
CA GLY A 50 -11.19 5.37 9.09
C GLY A 50 -11.70 4.41 10.14
N GLU A 51 -12.36 4.82 11.24
CA GLU A 51 -13.35 5.90 11.33
C GLU A 51 -13.51 6.46 12.78
N THR A 52 -13.80 7.77 12.90
CA THR A 52 -14.38 8.53 14.06
C THR A 52 -13.47 9.23 15.09
N ASP A 53 -12.15 9.02 15.11
CA ASP A 53 -11.27 9.41 16.24
C ASP A 53 -9.88 9.99 15.89
N GLY A 54 -9.34 9.74 14.70
CA GLY A 54 -8.02 10.28 14.32
C GLY A 54 -7.52 10.00 12.91
N THR A 55 -8.40 9.47 12.08
CA THR A 55 -8.11 8.98 10.74
C THR A 55 -7.62 10.04 9.73
N PRO A 56 -6.64 9.70 8.86
CA PRO A 56 -6.41 10.37 7.58
C PRO A 56 -7.57 10.17 6.59
N THR A 57 -8.15 11.25 6.04
CA THR A 57 -9.16 11.17 4.96
C THR A 57 -8.60 10.45 3.73
N ALA A 58 -9.47 9.95 2.84
CA ALA A 58 -9.04 9.31 1.59
C ALA A 58 -8.11 10.20 0.72
N GLY A 59 -8.18 11.53 0.87
CA GLY A 59 -7.25 12.45 0.23
C GLY A 59 -5.92 12.63 0.97
N GLU A 60 -5.89 12.43 2.29
CA GLU A 60 -4.67 12.49 3.11
C GLU A 60 -3.80 11.22 2.95
N SER A 61 -4.38 10.14 2.43
CA SER A 61 -3.74 8.83 2.24
C SER A 61 -3.50 8.45 0.79
N ALA A 62 -4.04 9.21 -0.15
CA ALA A 62 -3.84 8.98 -1.57
C ALA A 62 -2.36 9.12 -1.94
N LEU A 63 -1.89 8.22 -2.80
CA LEU A 63 -0.56 8.28 -3.40
C LEU A 63 -0.71 8.81 -4.84
N HIS A 64 -0.41 10.08 -5.06
CA HIS A 64 -0.40 10.74 -6.37
C HIS A 64 0.94 10.65 -7.09
N SER A 65 2.01 10.34 -6.35
CA SER A 65 3.33 10.03 -6.91
C SER A 65 4.12 9.18 -5.93
N LEU A 66 5.11 8.44 -6.45
CA LEU A 66 6.02 7.65 -5.65
C LEU A 66 7.42 7.66 -6.25
N ARG A 67 8.43 7.95 -5.44
CA ARG A 67 9.85 7.85 -5.78
C ARG A 67 10.57 7.01 -4.73
N VAL A 68 11.39 6.06 -5.17
CA VAL A 68 12.25 5.24 -4.30
C VAL A 68 13.69 5.38 -4.75
N TYR A 69 14.54 5.75 -3.82
CA TYR A 69 15.98 5.87 -4.00
C TYR A 69 16.67 4.81 -3.16
N ALA A 70 17.66 4.13 -3.74
CA ALA A 70 18.50 3.19 -3.03
C ALA A 70 19.95 3.67 -3.09
N PHE A 71 20.64 3.65 -1.95
CA PHE A 71 22.06 4.00 -1.86
C PHE A 71 22.87 2.89 -1.19
N VAL A 72 24.09 2.69 -1.66
CA VAL A 72 25.09 1.85 -1.00
C VAL A 72 26.27 2.72 -0.63
N LYS A 73 26.50 2.92 0.68
CA LYS A 73 27.57 3.80 1.20
C LYS A 73 27.52 5.22 0.58
N GLY A 74 26.30 5.75 0.42
CA GLY A 74 26.03 7.06 -0.17
C GLY A 74 26.17 7.15 -1.70
N GLN A 75 26.49 6.05 -2.39
CA GLN A 75 26.48 5.99 -3.86
C GLN A 75 25.12 5.52 -4.37
N PRO A 76 24.55 6.13 -5.44
CA PRO A 76 23.30 5.67 -6.03
C PRO A 76 23.40 4.20 -6.46
N ALA A 77 22.46 3.39 -5.97
CA ALA A 77 22.37 1.95 -6.26
C ALA A 77 21.13 1.62 -7.09
N GLY A 78 20.05 2.37 -6.98
CA GLY A 78 18.86 2.19 -7.81
C GLY A 78 17.85 3.32 -7.65
N TYR A 79 16.94 3.41 -8.62
CA TYR A 79 15.85 4.37 -8.63
C TYR A 79 14.56 3.74 -9.18
N TYR A 80 13.44 4.04 -8.53
CA TYR A 80 12.09 3.82 -9.06
C TYR A 80 11.30 5.12 -8.96
N GLY A 81 10.49 5.44 -9.96
CA GLY A 81 9.69 6.65 -9.99
C GLY A 81 8.45 6.48 -10.84
N VAL A 82 7.32 6.90 -10.30
CA VAL A 82 6.02 6.90 -10.98
C VAL A 82 5.22 8.13 -10.57
N GLU A 83 4.50 8.69 -11.55
CA GLU A 83 3.57 9.80 -11.38
C GLU A 83 2.15 9.27 -11.68
N GLY A 84 1.16 9.80 -10.97
CA GLY A 84 -0.25 9.41 -11.07
C GLY A 84 -0.72 8.62 -9.85
N ASP A 85 -2.04 8.49 -9.76
CA ASP A 85 -2.71 7.85 -8.62
C ASP A 85 -2.34 6.37 -8.51
N LEU A 86 -1.87 5.98 -7.34
CA LEU A 86 -1.52 4.62 -6.96
C LEU A 86 -2.44 4.14 -5.84
N THR A 87 -2.83 2.87 -5.91
CA THR A 87 -3.49 2.19 -4.80
C THR A 87 -2.42 1.68 -3.85
N ALA A 88 -2.49 2.07 -2.57
CA ALA A 88 -1.72 1.45 -1.51
C ALA A 88 -2.39 0.12 -1.07
N PRO A 89 -1.64 -0.97 -0.80
CA PRO A 89 -0.19 -1.12 -0.96
C PRO A 89 0.25 -1.08 -2.43
N ALA A 90 1.29 -0.31 -2.72
CA ALA A 90 1.90 -0.25 -4.05
C ALA A 90 3.07 -1.23 -4.12
N THR A 91 2.95 -2.28 -4.94
CA THR A 91 4.01 -3.28 -5.16
C THR A 91 4.61 -3.13 -6.55
N PHE A 92 5.94 -3.12 -6.63
CA PHE A 92 6.68 -2.97 -7.88
C PHE A 92 8.06 -3.64 -7.79
N LEU A 93 8.68 -3.84 -8.95
CA LEU A 93 10.04 -4.31 -9.07
C LEU A 93 10.99 -3.12 -9.18
N MET A 94 12.17 -3.23 -8.57
CA MET A 94 13.21 -2.23 -8.63
C MET A 94 14.57 -2.89 -8.85
N ASP A 95 15.31 -2.36 -9.82
CA ASP A 95 16.67 -2.80 -10.09
C ASP A 95 17.68 -2.08 -9.20
N LEU A 96 18.64 -2.85 -8.71
CA LEU A 96 19.69 -2.41 -7.81
C LEU A 96 21.05 -2.84 -8.35
N THR A 97 22.00 -1.91 -8.32
CA THR A 97 23.42 -2.17 -8.48
C THR A 97 24.02 -2.52 -7.12
N MET A 98 24.52 -3.75 -6.99
CA MET A 98 25.21 -4.25 -5.80
C MET A 98 26.72 -4.34 -6.04
N TYR A 99 27.49 -4.23 -4.95
CA TYR A 99 28.96 -4.26 -4.95
C TYR A 99 29.53 -5.39 -4.10
N SER A 100 28.71 -6.39 -3.79
CA SER A 100 29.02 -7.57 -2.98
C SER A 100 28.42 -8.80 -3.67
N GLU A 101 28.97 -9.99 -3.38
CA GLU A 101 28.48 -11.26 -3.89
C GLU A 101 27.52 -11.98 -2.92
N THR A 102 27.52 -11.59 -1.64
CA THR A 102 26.76 -12.27 -0.58
C THR A 102 25.70 -11.37 0.03
N THR A 103 26.09 -10.38 0.83
CA THR A 103 25.19 -9.44 1.49
C THR A 103 25.65 -8.01 1.28
N GLN A 104 24.71 -7.08 1.22
CA GLN A 104 24.98 -5.65 1.08
C GLN A 104 23.92 -4.85 1.84
N THR A 105 24.37 -3.97 2.73
CA THR A 105 23.49 -2.96 3.33
C THR A 105 23.16 -1.88 2.30
N VAL A 106 21.87 -1.58 2.16
CA VAL A 106 21.30 -0.58 1.26
C VAL A 106 20.44 0.38 2.08
N ASP A 107 20.64 1.68 1.87
CA ASP A 107 19.83 2.75 2.46
C ASP A 107 18.73 3.14 1.45
N PHE A 108 17.47 2.83 1.78
CA PHE A 108 16.30 3.21 1.00
C PHE A 108 15.70 4.52 1.51
N TYR A 109 15.29 5.37 0.57
CA TYR A 109 14.50 6.57 0.79
C TYR A 109 13.28 6.51 -0.11
N VAL A 110 12.11 6.48 0.50
CA VAL A 110 10.83 6.46 -0.20
C VAL A 110 10.15 7.80 0.01
N VAL A 111 9.62 8.39 -1.06
CA VAL A 111 8.92 9.67 -1.03
C VAL A 111 7.65 9.55 -1.85
N ALA A 112 6.52 9.94 -1.28
CA ALA A 112 5.26 10.08 -1.98
C ALA A 112 4.77 11.53 -1.96
N ASN A 113 3.99 11.90 -2.98
CA ASN A 113 3.30 13.18 -3.10
C ASN A 113 4.22 14.40 -2.96
N GLU A 114 5.39 14.36 -3.60
CA GLU A 114 6.38 15.42 -3.47
C GLU A 114 5.88 16.80 -3.91
N GLU A 115 4.91 16.85 -4.83
CA GLU A 115 4.31 18.10 -5.32
C GLU A 115 3.45 18.81 -4.27
N ALA A 116 3.14 18.13 -3.16
CA ALA A 116 2.53 18.76 -2.00
C ALA A 116 3.51 19.67 -1.25
N MET A 117 4.83 19.53 -1.45
CA MET A 117 5.84 20.37 -0.80
C MET A 117 6.19 21.59 -1.64
N SER A 118 6.24 22.76 -1.01
CA SER A 118 6.64 24.00 -1.70
C SER A 118 7.55 24.90 -0.88
N THR A 119 8.50 25.54 -1.58
CA THR A 119 9.35 26.61 -1.05
C THR A 119 9.35 27.79 -2.04
N PRO A 120 8.33 28.65 -1.99
CA PRO A 120 8.22 29.77 -2.92
C PRO A 120 9.47 30.67 -2.90
N GLY A 121 10.09 30.87 -4.07
CA GLY A 121 11.31 31.67 -4.20
C GLY A 121 12.58 31.04 -3.63
N GLY A 122 12.51 29.79 -3.17
CA GLY A 122 13.66 29.02 -2.69
C GLY A 122 14.43 28.32 -3.81
N THR A 123 15.56 27.73 -3.43
CA THR A 123 16.44 26.93 -4.31
C THR A 123 16.26 25.42 -4.13
N GLN A 124 15.36 24.98 -3.23
CA GLN A 124 14.97 23.58 -3.09
C GLN A 124 14.39 23.13 -4.44
N GLY A 125 15.13 22.27 -5.14
CA GLY A 125 14.74 21.76 -6.46
C GLY A 125 13.65 20.70 -6.35
N GLN A 126 13.08 20.29 -7.49
CA GLN A 126 12.26 19.08 -7.53
C GLN A 126 13.15 17.86 -7.29
N LEU A 127 12.61 16.81 -6.66
CA LEU A 127 13.31 15.54 -6.60
C LEU A 127 13.33 14.94 -8.01
N THR A 128 14.47 14.39 -8.40
CA THR A 128 14.69 13.80 -9.73
C THR A 128 15.36 12.45 -9.56
N PRO A 129 15.41 11.60 -10.60
CA PRO A 129 16.17 10.35 -10.54
C PRO A 129 17.64 10.49 -10.11
N ASN A 130 18.22 11.70 -10.23
CA ASN A 130 19.61 12.00 -9.85
C ASN A 130 19.74 12.65 -8.47
N THR A 131 18.68 12.74 -7.68
CA THR A 131 18.76 13.28 -6.31
C THR A 131 19.74 12.46 -5.49
N THR A 132 20.68 13.15 -4.84
CA THR A 132 21.68 12.53 -3.98
C THR A 132 21.14 12.26 -2.58
N GLU A 133 21.77 11.32 -1.86
CA GLU A 133 21.39 11.01 -0.48
C GLU A 133 21.47 12.24 0.44
N ALA A 134 22.48 13.10 0.24
CA ALA A 134 22.63 14.35 0.99
C ALA A 134 21.48 15.32 0.72
N GLN A 135 21.05 15.46 -0.55
CA GLN A 135 19.90 16.29 -0.90
C GLN A 135 18.61 15.77 -0.26
N LEU A 136 18.39 14.46 -0.18
CA LEU A 136 17.21 13.88 0.49
C LEU A 136 17.22 14.17 1.99
N LYS A 137 18.39 14.05 2.65
CA LYS A 137 18.55 14.33 4.09
C LYS A 137 18.30 15.80 4.43
N GLU A 138 18.67 16.72 3.53
CA GLU A 138 18.53 18.17 3.74
C GLU A 138 17.26 18.75 3.09
N PHE A 139 16.43 17.92 2.45
CA PHE A 139 15.25 18.39 1.73
C PHE A 139 14.26 19.00 2.71
N SER A 140 13.86 20.25 2.45
CA SER A 140 13.00 21.04 3.32
C SER A 140 12.01 21.89 2.54
N PHE A 141 10.88 22.15 3.17
CA PHE A 141 9.76 22.87 2.57
C PHE A 141 9.14 23.85 3.56
N THR A 142 8.48 24.88 3.04
CA THR A 142 7.92 25.97 3.88
C THR A 142 6.39 26.01 3.84
N GLN A 143 5.79 25.31 2.87
CA GLN A 143 4.35 25.30 2.63
C GLN A 143 3.90 23.93 2.13
N LEU A 144 2.64 23.60 2.42
CA LEU A 144 1.95 22.44 1.88
C LEU A 144 0.89 22.89 0.87
N ASN A 145 0.85 22.22 -0.27
CA ASN A 145 -0.26 22.28 -1.21
C ASN A 145 -1.08 20.99 -1.12
N THR A 146 -2.12 21.02 -0.30
CA THR A 146 -2.95 19.85 0.00
C THR A 146 -3.83 19.40 -1.18
N GLU A 147 -3.90 20.17 -2.27
CA GLU A 147 -4.52 19.73 -3.53
C GLU A 147 -3.76 18.56 -4.17
N ASN A 148 -2.47 18.43 -3.86
CA ASN A 148 -1.58 17.38 -4.36
C ASN A 148 -1.41 16.24 -3.34
N GLY A 149 -2.32 16.12 -2.37
CA GLY A 149 -2.22 15.20 -1.24
C GLY A 149 -1.29 15.70 -0.13
N LEU A 150 -0.83 14.78 0.72
CA LEU A 150 0.18 15.06 1.75
C LEU A 150 1.50 14.37 1.41
N PRO A 151 2.66 15.03 1.58
CA PRO A 151 3.93 14.37 1.41
C PRO A 151 4.05 13.26 2.45
N MET A 152 4.58 12.12 2.02
CA MET A 152 4.89 11.01 2.94
C MET A 152 6.28 10.48 2.61
N SER A 153 6.99 9.97 3.61
CA SER A 153 8.33 9.46 3.41
C SER A 153 8.71 8.35 4.36
N CYS A 154 9.67 7.54 3.94
CA CYS A 154 10.30 6.54 4.77
C CYS A 154 11.80 6.53 4.49
N ARG A 155 12.61 6.33 5.53
CA ARG A 155 14.01 5.98 5.41
C ARG A 155 14.24 4.66 6.12
N GLN A 156 14.71 3.66 5.38
CA GLN A 156 14.97 2.33 5.94
C GLN A 156 16.28 1.76 5.42
N GLN A 157 17.11 1.32 6.36
CA GLN A 157 18.33 0.58 6.03
C GLN A 157 18.01 -0.91 6.02
N VAL A 158 18.38 -1.59 4.94
CA VAL A 158 18.08 -3.01 4.73
C VAL A 158 19.37 -3.76 4.39
N GLU A 159 19.60 -4.88 5.07
CA GLU A 159 20.61 -5.85 4.64
C GLU A 159 20.00 -6.74 3.55
N VAL A 160 20.50 -6.60 2.32
CA VAL A 160 20.02 -7.37 1.17
C VAL A 160 20.88 -8.61 1.00
N ASN A 161 20.25 -9.79 1.02
CA ASN A 161 20.88 -11.09 0.80
C ASN A 161 20.81 -11.49 -0.68
N LEU A 162 21.97 -11.68 -1.31
CA LEU A 162 22.13 -11.99 -2.72
C LEU A 162 22.30 -13.50 -2.99
N ALA A 163 22.35 -14.32 -1.94
CA ALA A 163 22.50 -15.78 -2.04
C ALA A 163 21.17 -16.49 -2.35
N GLU A 164 20.06 -15.92 -1.90
CA GLU A 164 18.72 -16.49 -2.07
C GLU A 164 18.01 -15.83 -3.24
N LEU A 165 17.81 -16.59 -4.31
CA LEU A 165 17.18 -16.12 -5.54
C LEU A 165 15.72 -16.56 -5.56
N ALA A 166 14.87 -15.74 -6.17
CA ALA A 166 13.47 -16.08 -6.35
C ALA A 166 13.31 -17.20 -7.41
N GLY A 167 12.16 -17.88 -7.39
CA GLY A 167 11.88 -18.98 -8.33
C GLY A 167 11.72 -18.52 -9.78
N ASP A 168 11.34 -17.27 -9.99
CA ASP A 168 11.15 -16.58 -11.28
C ASP A 168 12.44 -15.90 -11.78
N ASN A 169 13.58 -16.57 -11.59
CA ASN A 169 14.90 -16.06 -11.96
C ASN A 169 15.48 -16.79 -13.19
N PRO A 170 15.93 -16.09 -14.26
CA PRO A 170 15.97 -14.63 -14.41
C PRO A 170 14.58 -14.01 -14.61
N GLN A 171 14.45 -12.74 -14.24
CA GLN A 171 13.19 -11.99 -14.35
C GLN A 171 12.78 -11.81 -15.83
N GLU A 172 11.48 -11.95 -16.13
CA GLU A 172 10.90 -11.78 -17.47
C GLU A 172 9.95 -10.57 -17.55
N ALA A 173 9.70 -9.89 -16.43
CA ALA A 173 8.85 -8.70 -16.39
C ALA A 173 9.41 -7.56 -17.28
N PRO A 174 8.54 -6.85 -18.03
CA PRO A 174 8.93 -5.73 -18.85
C PRO A 174 9.75 -4.67 -18.09
N GLY A 175 10.94 -4.35 -18.59
CA GLY A 175 11.87 -3.40 -17.98
C GLY A 175 12.86 -4.01 -16.99
N HIS A 176 12.72 -5.31 -16.67
CA HIS A 176 13.59 -6.06 -15.75
C HIS A 176 14.12 -7.36 -16.37
N GLU A 177 13.98 -7.53 -17.69
CA GLU A 177 14.29 -8.78 -18.36
C GLU A 177 15.77 -9.17 -18.23
N GLY A 178 16.01 -10.42 -17.82
CA GLY A 178 17.35 -10.98 -17.69
C GLY A 178 18.09 -10.58 -16.41
N HIS A 179 17.49 -9.75 -15.56
CA HIS A 179 18.06 -9.41 -14.25
C HIS A 179 17.87 -10.55 -13.24
N THR A 180 18.79 -10.61 -12.26
CA THR A 180 18.70 -11.63 -11.21
C THR A 180 17.65 -11.23 -10.16
N MET A 181 16.57 -11.99 -10.04
CA MET A 181 15.54 -11.76 -9.02
C MET A 181 15.97 -12.32 -7.65
N ILE A 182 15.96 -11.49 -6.62
CA ILE A 182 16.24 -11.89 -5.23
C ILE A 182 14.93 -12.34 -4.57
N ALA A 183 14.99 -13.40 -3.75
CA ALA A 183 13.81 -13.93 -3.05
C ALA A 183 13.28 -12.98 -1.95
N GLN A 184 14.19 -12.24 -1.31
CA GLN A 184 13.88 -11.26 -0.29
C GLN A 184 12.93 -10.17 -0.83
N LYS A 185 11.87 -9.91 -0.08
CA LYS A 185 10.92 -8.81 -0.31
C LYS A 185 11.11 -7.76 0.77
N VAL A 186 10.90 -6.50 0.42
CA VAL A 186 11.02 -5.37 1.36
C VAL A 186 9.75 -4.54 1.32
N SER A 187 9.23 -4.23 2.50
CA SER A 187 8.07 -3.34 2.68
C SER A 187 8.50 -2.05 3.38
N PHE A 188 7.86 -0.94 3.02
CA PHE A 188 8.08 0.37 3.61
C PHE A 188 6.76 0.96 4.08
N GLU A 189 6.75 1.46 5.31
CA GLU A 189 5.65 2.25 5.88
C GLU A 189 6.00 3.73 5.74
N LEU A 190 5.12 4.50 5.09
CA LEU A 190 5.34 5.93 4.90
C LEU A 190 4.75 6.75 6.05
N GLU A 191 5.50 7.75 6.49
CA GLU A 191 5.07 8.71 7.50
C GLU A 191 4.90 10.11 6.90
N ARG A 192 3.89 10.84 7.36
CA ARG A 192 3.69 12.26 7.02
C ARG A 192 4.68 13.12 7.82
N PRO A 193 5.46 14.03 7.21
CA PRO A 193 6.40 14.89 7.93
C PRO A 193 5.68 16.06 8.62
N VAL A 194 4.50 15.84 9.20
CA VAL A 194 3.68 16.85 9.87
C VAL A 194 2.79 16.17 10.91
N GLY A 195 2.37 16.92 11.92
CA GLY A 195 1.25 16.54 12.80
C GLY A 195 -0.07 17.14 12.30
N LYS A 196 -1.19 16.46 12.54
CA LYS A 196 -2.54 16.98 12.24
C LYS A 196 -3.17 17.59 13.48
N LEU A 197 -3.85 18.73 13.33
CA LEU A 197 -4.56 19.40 14.42
C LEU A 197 -6.07 19.28 14.25
N GLY A 198 -6.75 18.77 15.27
CA GLY A 198 -8.20 18.84 15.44
C GLY A 198 -8.55 19.71 16.64
N VAL A 199 -9.58 20.56 16.52
CA VAL A 199 -10.07 21.40 17.62
C VAL A 199 -11.56 21.17 17.80
N PHE A 200 -11.95 20.89 19.04
CA PHE A 200 -13.31 20.52 19.39
C PHE A 200 -13.77 21.30 20.62
N ALA A 201 -15.08 21.58 20.70
CA ALA A 201 -15.67 22.35 21.79
C ALA A 201 -16.96 21.71 22.31
N ALA A 202 -17.20 21.83 23.61
CA ALA A 202 -18.45 21.44 24.26
C ALA A 202 -18.81 22.45 25.35
N LYS A 203 -20.10 22.65 25.57
CA LYS A 203 -20.61 23.41 26.72
C LYS A 203 -20.58 22.54 27.98
N THR A 204 -20.34 23.14 29.14
CA THR A 204 -20.64 22.45 30.40
C THR A 204 -22.15 22.21 30.51
N ALA A 205 -22.57 20.98 30.79
CA ALA A 205 -23.98 20.61 30.90
C ALA A 205 -24.72 21.53 31.90
N GLY A 206 -25.88 22.04 31.50
CA GLY A 206 -26.69 22.98 32.27
C GLY A 206 -26.44 24.47 31.99
N GLU A 207 -25.45 24.80 31.16
CA GLU A 207 -25.29 26.15 30.60
C GLU A 207 -26.40 26.42 29.55
N THR A 208 -27.12 27.53 29.69
CA THR A 208 -28.28 27.85 28.83
C THR A 208 -27.95 28.84 27.71
N GLY A 209 -26.75 29.43 27.72
CA GLY A 209 -26.29 30.37 26.70
C GLY A 209 -25.82 29.66 25.42
N THR A 210 -25.95 30.36 24.30
CA THR A 210 -25.43 29.94 23.00
C THR A 210 -23.91 30.11 22.98
N LEU A 211 -23.17 29.03 22.71
CA LEU A 211 -21.72 29.03 22.59
C LEU A 211 -21.32 28.97 21.11
N GLN A 212 -20.46 29.89 20.68
CA GLN A 212 -19.87 29.88 19.35
C GLN A 212 -18.36 30.05 19.43
N VAL A 213 -17.59 29.24 18.70
CA VAL A 213 -16.17 29.49 18.46
C VAL A 213 -16.05 30.47 17.30
N THR A 214 -15.42 31.61 17.56
CA THR A 214 -15.37 32.76 16.65
C THR A 214 -13.99 32.97 16.02
N GLY A 215 -12.96 32.31 16.55
CA GLY A 215 -11.61 32.38 16.01
C GLY A 215 -10.68 31.33 16.60
N LEU A 216 -9.80 30.82 15.76
CA LEU A 216 -8.69 29.94 16.13
C LEU A 216 -7.41 30.55 15.54
N THR A 217 -6.38 30.72 16.35
CA THR A 217 -5.12 31.35 15.91
C THR A 217 -3.91 30.68 16.54
N LEU A 218 -2.98 30.19 15.72
CA LEU A 218 -1.66 29.80 16.19
C LEU A 218 -0.78 31.05 16.29
N LEU A 219 -0.27 31.33 17.49
CA LEU A 219 0.56 32.50 17.73
C LEU A 219 1.95 32.30 17.12
N LYS A 220 2.48 33.33 16.44
CA LYS A 220 3.71 33.28 15.64
C LYS A 220 4.94 32.69 16.35
N GLU A 221 5.01 32.78 17.67
CA GLU A 221 6.13 32.31 18.49
C GLU A 221 6.34 30.79 18.39
N GLY A 222 5.27 30.05 18.06
CA GLY A 222 5.23 28.59 18.06
C GLY A 222 5.48 27.93 16.70
N PRO A 223 4.68 28.19 15.65
CA PRO A 223 4.81 27.50 14.38
C PRO A 223 6.17 27.72 13.74
N ARG A 224 6.75 26.64 13.22
CA ARG A 224 8.03 26.67 12.50
C ARG A 224 7.84 27.19 11.07
N TYR A 225 8.84 27.89 10.54
CA TYR A 225 8.75 28.46 9.19
C TYR A 225 9.03 27.44 8.07
N MET A 226 9.71 26.33 8.38
CA MET A 226 9.98 25.22 7.46
C MET A 226 9.86 23.88 8.18
N ASN A 227 9.78 22.80 7.41
CA ASN A 227 10.04 21.45 7.91
C ASN A 227 10.88 20.63 6.93
N TYR A 228 11.41 19.50 7.39
CA TYR A 228 12.16 18.55 6.59
C TYR A 228 11.28 17.41 6.10
N LEU A 229 11.55 16.92 4.89
CA LEU A 229 10.91 15.72 4.37
C LEU A 229 11.31 14.50 5.20
N MET A 230 12.62 14.27 5.33
CA MET A 230 13.17 13.13 6.07
C MET A 230 13.29 13.44 7.58
N PRO A 231 13.17 12.41 8.45
CA PRO A 231 13.35 12.57 9.89
C PRO A 231 14.70 13.22 10.24
N GLN A 232 14.65 14.17 11.16
CA GLN A 232 15.83 14.85 11.71
C GLN A 232 15.96 14.59 13.20
N ASP A 233 17.17 14.79 13.74
CA ASP A 233 17.33 14.81 15.18
C ASP A 233 16.75 16.09 15.81
N GLU A 234 16.47 16.00 17.11
CA GLU A 234 15.89 17.10 17.89
C GLU A 234 16.76 18.37 17.85
N ALA A 235 18.09 18.23 17.77
CA ALA A 235 19.01 19.37 17.72
C ALA A 235 18.83 20.16 16.41
N THR A 236 18.72 19.48 15.28
CA THR A 236 18.49 20.06 13.97
C THR A 236 17.11 20.72 13.89
N LEU A 237 16.08 20.06 14.43
CA LEU A 237 14.74 20.65 14.51
C LEU A 237 14.72 21.91 15.41
N LYS A 238 15.54 21.94 16.47
CA LYS A 238 15.68 23.11 17.35
C LYS A 238 16.34 24.33 16.69
N GLU A 239 17.02 24.16 15.57
CA GLU A 239 17.58 25.28 14.80
C GLU A 239 16.53 25.95 13.91
N VAL A 240 15.36 25.32 13.71
CA VAL A 240 14.28 25.87 12.90
C VAL A 240 13.59 27.02 13.65
N GLY A 241 13.73 28.22 13.09
CA GLY A 241 13.10 29.43 13.62
C GLY A 241 11.57 29.40 13.60
N ALA A 242 10.99 30.29 14.40
CA ALA A 242 9.55 30.54 14.40
C ALA A 242 9.11 31.33 13.16
N ARG A 243 7.82 31.29 12.85
CA ARG A 243 7.21 32.24 11.91
C ARG A 243 7.19 33.65 12.49
N ASN A 244 7.02 34.63 11.62
CA ASN A 244 6.95 36.05 11.99
C ASN A 244 5.52 36.60 12.06
N VAL A 245 4.52 35.78 11.73
CA VAL A 245 3.10 36.15 11.68
C VAL A 245 2.25 35.05 12.31
N ASP A 246 1.15 35.47 12.93
CA ASP A 246 0.14 34.55 13.47
C ASP A 246 -0.55 33.82 12.30
N ILE A 247 -0.99 32.59 12.55
CA ILE A 247 -1.74 31.80 11.57
C ILE A 247 -3.20 31.73 12.04
N SER A 248 -4.09 32.39 11.30
CA SER A 248 -5.53 32.23 11.50
C SER A 248 -5.99 30.91 10.90
N LEU A 249 -6.70 30.11 11.70
CA LEU A 249 -7.29 28.86 11.26
C LEU A 249 -8.78 29.07 10.94
N PRO A 250 -9.32 28.40 9.92
CA PRO A 250 -10.75 28.49 9.61
C PRO A 250 -11.57 27.90 10.76
N VAL A 251 -12.67 28.56 11.10
CA VAL A 251 -13.64 28.10 12.10
C VAL A 251 -14.96 27.77 11.43
N THR A 252 -15.71 26.83 11.99
CA THR A 252 -17.10 26.60 11.59
C THR A 252 -17.97 27.75 12.09
N ASP A 253 -18.90 28.24 11.27
CA ASP A 253 -19.83 29.30 11.67
C ASP A 253 -20.96 28.79 12.61
N ASP A 254 -21.01 27.48 12.86
CA ASP A 254 -22.09 26.82 13.61
C ASP A 254 -21.99 27.02 15.14
N GLU A 255 -23.14 26.89 15.81
CA GLU A 255 -23.21 26.84 17.27
C GLU A 255 -22.59 25.52 17.78
N VAL A 256 -21.90 25.59 18.93
CA VAL A 256 -21.46 24.40 19.67
C VAL A 256 -22.66 23.73 20.31
N THR A 257 -23.03 22.54 19.80
CA THR A 257 -24.20 21.79 20.25
C THR A 257 -23.87 20.71 21.29
N ALA A 258 -22.61 20.28 21.37
CA ALA A 258 -22.20 19.26 22.32
C ALA A 258 -22.23 19.79 23.77
N GLU A 259 -22.65 18.94 24.70
CA GLU A 259 -22.65 19.21 26.13
C GLU A 259 -21.89 18.11 26.86
N LEU A 260 -21.02 18.51 27.78
CA LEU A 260 -20.22 17.61 28.60
C LEU A 260 -20.48 17.88 30.08
N ALA A 261 -20.69 16.81 30.85
CA ALA A 261 -20.91 16.90 32.29
C ALA A 261 -19.74 17.60 33.01
N ALA A 262 -20.02 18.35 34.07
CA ALA A 262 -18.99 19.04 34.85
C ALA A 262 -18.06 18.06 35.59
N ASP A 263 -18.55 16.86 35.89
CA ASP A 263 -17.88 15.75 36.56
C ASP A 263 -17.50 14.60 35.60
N ALA A 264 -17.46 14.87 34.29
CA ALA A 264 -17.04 13.91 33.27
C ALA A 264 -15.64 13.32 33.58
N SER A 265 -15.50 12.03 33.32
CA SER A 265 -14.25 11.29 33.56
C SER A 265 -13.10 11.81 32.69
N PRO A 266 -11.83 11.56 33.05
CA PRO A 266 -10.70 11.86 32.18
C PRO A 266 -10.82 11.26 30.77
N GLU A 267 -11.35 10.04 30.65
CA GLU A 267 -11.56 9.35 29.37
C GLU A 267 -12.62 10.08 28.53
N GLU A 268 -13.77 10.42 29.12
CA GLU A 268 -14.83 11.18 28.45
C GLU A 268 -14.33 12.55 27.99
N ARG A 269 -13.50 13.21 28.80
CA ARG A 269 -12.93 14.52 28.46
C ARG A 269 -11.89 14.46 27.34
N LYS A 270 -11.25 13.32 27.13
CA LYS A 270 -10.23 13.10 26.08
C LYS A 270 -10.81 12.62 24.76
N ASP A 271 -12.01 12.06 24.77
CA ASP A 271 -12.69 11.54 23.58
C ASP A 271 -13.32 12.68 22.75
N PRO A 272 -12.80 12.97 21.54
CA PRO A 272 -13.34 14.02 20.68
C PRO A 272 -14.79 13.79 20.25
N ALA A 273 -15.28 12.55 20.26
CA ALA A 273 -16.66 12.22 19.88
C ALA A 273 -17.71 12.86 20.82
N ASN A 274 -17.30 13.23 22.03
CA ASN A 274 -18.15 13.93 23.00
C ASN A 274 -18.23 15.45 22.77
N TYR A 275 -17.58 15.96 21.72
CA TYR A 275 -17.46 17.39 21.45
C TYR A 275 -17.93 17.74 20.03
N THR A 276 -18.22 19.02 19.79
CA THR A 276 -18.50 19.56 18.45
C THR A 276 -17.18 19.93 17.77
N PRO A 277 -16.89 19.46 16.54
CA PRO A 277 -15.73 19.93 15.79
C PRO A 277 -15.92 21.41 15.41
N VAL A 278 -14.90 22.23 15.65
CA VAL A 278 -14.97 23.69 15.41
C VAL A 278 -13.94 24.21 14.40
N LEU A 279 -13.05 23.34 13.94
CA LEU A 279 -12.09 23.66 12.89
C LEU A 279 -12.74 23.47 11.51
N GLY A 280 -12.81 24.53 10.71
CA GLY A 280 -13.53 24.53 9.43
C GLY A 280 -12.82 23.79 8.29
N ALA A 281 -11.51 23.53 8.42
CA ALA A 281 -10.73 22.70 7.51
C ALA A 281 -9.50 22.13 8.24
N PRO A 282 -8.98 20.95 7.82
CA PRO A 282 -7.78 20.38 8.43
C PRO A 282 -6.60 21.34 8.47
N HIS A 283 -5.80 21.28 9.54
CA HIS A 283 -4.57 22.03 9.65
C HIS A 283 -3.41 21.10 10.02
N TYR A 284 -2.25 21.35 9.42
CA TYR A 284 -1.05 20.54 9.60
C TYR A 284 0.07 21.38 10.21
N LEU A 285 0.61 20.89 11.32
CA LEU A 285 1.68 21.50 12.08
C LEU A 285 3.01 20.90 11.64
N PHE A 286 4.00 21.75 11.38
CA PHE A 286 5.38 21.30 11.20
C PHE A 286 5.93 20.76 12.52
N GLU A 287 6.86 19.81 12.42
CA GLU A 287 7.55 19.25 13.59
C GLU A 287 8.14 20.37 14.45
N ASN A 288 7.92 20.28 15.76
CA ASN A 288 8.30 21.31 16.72
C ASN A 288 8.69 20.60 18.03
N PRO A 289 9.99 20.40 18.31
CA PRO A 289 10.44 19.73 19.53
C PRO A 289 10.21 20.54 20.81
N TRP A 290 9.78 21.80 20.70
CA TRP A 290 9.41 22.62 21.85
C TRP A 290 7.92 22.44 22.12
N GLY A 291 7.55 22.31 23.39
CA GLY A 291 6.16 22.12 23.76
C GLY A 291 5.88 22.39 25.22
N SER A 292 4.65 22.08 25.64
CA SER A 292 4.26 22.09 27.04
C SER A 292 3.79 20.70 27.48
N THR A 293 4.04 20.38 28.74
CA THR A 293 3.46 19.19 29.39
C THR A 293 2.04 19.45 29.90
N SER A 294 1.57 20.69 29.89
CA SER A 294 0.23 21.10 30.32
C SER A 294 -0.34 22.18 29.41
N TRP A 295 -1.63 22.05 29.09
CA TRP A 295 -2.33 22.97 28.19
C TRP A 295 -2.49 24.39 28.75
N GLU A 296 -2.47 24.56 30.07
CA GLU A 296 -2.75 25.83 30.76
C GLU A 296 -1.48 26.57 31.22
N THR A 297 -0.34 25.88 31.19
CA THR A 297 0.94 26.42 31.63
C THR A 297 1.87 26.62 30.43
N PRO A 298 2.51 27.79 30.29
CA PRO A 298 3.54 27.98 29.28
C PRO A 298 4.63 26.91 29.38
N GLY A 299 4.93 26.29 28.25
CA GLY A 299 6.02 25.32 28.12
C GLY A 299 7.33 25.98 27.69
N ASP A 300 8.06 25.28 26.84
CA ASP A 300 9.32 25.76 26.28
C ASP A 300 9.17 27.03 25.44
N ALA A 301 10.22 27.85 25.44
CA ALA A 301 10.32 28.99 24.54
C ALA A 301 10.40 28.52 23.08
N GLY A 302 9.29 28.64 22.34
CA GLY A 302 9.15 28.16 20.96
C GLY A 302 8.04 27.13 20.74
N GLY A 303 7.38 26.68 21.82
CA GLY A 303 6.25 25.76 21.71
C GLY A 303 5.03 26.38 21.02
N ASN A 304 4.20 25.54 20.41
CA ASN A 304 2.97 25.99 19.74
C ASN A 304 1.94 26.49 20.77
N ILE A 305 1.34 27.65 20.49
CA ILE A 305 0.30 28.25 21.31
C ILE A 305 -0.93 28.49 20.43
N LEU A 306 -2.03 27.85 20.78
CA LEU A 306 -3.33 28.05 20.14
C LEU A 306 -4.16 29.02 20.97
N ARG A 307 -4.52 30.17 20.39
CA ARG A 307 -5.54 31.06 20.92
C ARG A 307 -6.91 30.64 20.39
N ILE A 308 -7.87 30.53 21.29
CA ILE A 308 -9.27 30.20 21.00
C ILE A 308 -10.13 31.39 21.41
N ASP A 309 -10.74 32.03 20.42
CA ASP A 309 -11.67 33.14 20.60
C ASP A 309 -13.10 32.61 20.47
N TYR A 310 -13.95 32.85 21.46
CA TYR A 310 -15.32 32.30 21.53
C TYR A 310 -16.30 33.30 22.15
N ALA A 311 -17.60 33.07 21.97
CA ALA A 311 -18.64 33.91 22.52
C ALA A 311 -19.74 33.08 23.20
N PHE A 312 -20.19 33.55 24.37
CA PHE A 312 -21.43 33.11 25.01
C PHE A 312 -22.48 34.22 24.88
N ASP A 313 -23.61 33.94 24.23
CA ASP A 313 -24.68 34.93 23.97
C ASP A 313 -24.15 36.25 23.38
N GLY A 314 -23.17 36.14 22.47
CA GLY A 314 -22.49 37.29 21.84
C GLY A 314 -21.43 37.99 22.69
N THR A 315 -21.18 37.56 23.93
CA THR A 315 -20.11 38.09 24.78
C THR A 315 -18.77 37.42 24.45
N ALA A 316 -17.89 38.16 23.78
CA ALA A 316 -16.58 37.67 23.33
C ALA A 316 -15.61 37.37 24.49
N ARG A 317 -14.83 36.29 24.32
CA ARG A 317 -13.85 35.74 25.25
C ARG A 317 -12.70 35.12 24.48
N SER A 318 -11.58 34.90 25.18
CA SER A 318 -10.39 34.30 24.61
C SER A 318 -9.67 33.43 25.65
N GLY A 319 -9.08 32.33 25.20
CA GLY A 319 -8.21 31.48 26.00
C GLY A 319 -6.97 31.05 25.21
N LEU A 320 -5.91 30.70 25.93
CA LEU A 320 -4.68 30.16 25.36
C LEU A 320 -4.55 28.69 25.73
N VAL A 321 -4.08 27.91 24.77
CA VAL A 321 -3.76 26.49 24.90
C VAL A 321 -2.32 26.29 24.46
N TYR A 322 -1.48 25.80 25.38
CA TYR A 322 -0.09 25.45 25.10
C TYR A 322 -0.03 24.00 24.63
N LEU A 323 0.38 23.78 23.38
CA LEU A 323 0.42 22.45 22.79
C LEU A 323 1.69 21.69 23.22
N PRO A 324 1.66 20.35 23.23
CA PRO A 324 2.87 19.54 23.36
C PRO A 324 3.82 19.73 22.16
N ALA A 325 4.97 19.08 22.23
CA ALA A 325 5.85 18.97 21.07
C ALA A 325 5.08 18.33 19.90
N ILE A 326 5.37 18.81 18.69
CA ILE A 326 4.76 18.31 17.46
C ILE A 326 5.71 17.32 16.81
N GLU A 327 5.22 16.11 16.66
CA GLU A 327 5.87 14.98 16.03
C GLU A 327 5.26 14.75 14.65
N ARG A 328 6.05 14.16 13.76
CA ARG A 328 5.59 13.73 12.45
C ARG A 328 4.57 12.62 12.59
N ASN A 329 3.61 12.58 11.68
CA ASN A 329 2.64 11.50 11.56
C ASN A 329 1.86 11.24 12.87
N THR A 330 1.49 12.34 13.56
CA THR A 330 0.76 12.29 14.83
C THR A 330 -0.50 13.16 14.75
N TYR A 331 -1.60 12.69 15.34
CA TYR A 331 -2.84 13.47 15.43
C TYR A 331 -3.02 14.08 16.82
N TYR A 332 -3.19 15.40 16.84
CA TYR A 332 -3.39 16.20 18.04
C TYR A 332 -4.83 16.67 18.11
N THR A 333 -5.58 16.17 19.08
CA THR A 333 -6.95 16.62 19.37
C THR A 333 -6.94 17.59 20.54
N VAL A 334 -7.57 18.74 20.37
CA VAL A 334 -7.73 19.76 21.42
C VAL A 334 -9.21 19.83 21.79
N CYS A 335 -9.57 19.18 22.90
CA CYS A 335 -10.94 19.07 23.39
C CYS A 335 -11.21 20.14 24.45
N CYS A 336 -12.01 21.14 24.11
CA CYS A 336 -12.27 22.32 24.95
C CYS A 336 -13.66 22.24 25.59
N GLN A 337 -13.71 22.04 26.91
CA GLN A 337 -14.93 22.25 27.68
C GLN A 337 -15.02 23.73 28.11
N MET A 338 -16.06 24.42 27.66
CA MET A 338 -16.24 25.86 27.87
C MET A 338 -17.44 26.15 28.76
N ASN A 339 -17.30 27.14 29.64
CA ASN A 339 -18.37 27.57 30.52
C ASN A 339 -18.68 29.07 30.41
N ASN A 340 -19.86 29.47 30.91
CA ASN A 340 -20.30 30.86 30.86
C ASN A 340 -19.56 31.75 31.89
N SER A 341 -18.74 31.18 32.78
CA SER A 341 -17.85 31.97 33.65
C SER A 341 -16.59 32.47 32.93
N GLY A 342 -16.31 31.95 31.73
CA GLY A 342 -15.11 32.27 30.94
C GLY A 342 -13.92 31.34 31.22
N LYS A 343 -14.11 30.31 32.05
CA LYS A 343 -13.14 29.25 32.28
C LYS A 343 -13.24 28.23 31.14
N ILE A 344 -12.10 27.88 30.58
CA ILE A 344 -11.94 26.78 29.63
C ILE A 344 -11.19 25.67 30.40
N THR A 345 -11.61 24.43 30.22
CA THR A 345 -10.80 23.25 30.57
C THR A 345 -10.45 22.56 29.27
N VAL A 346 -9.17 22.23 29.07
CA VAL A 346 -8.71 21.55 27.86
C VAL A 346 -8.12 20.20 28.23
N GLU A 347 -8.43 19.19 27.43
CA GLU A 347 -7.66 17.95 27.38
C GLU A 347 -7.10 17.81 25.96
N TYR A 348 -5.88 17.30 25.85
CA TYR A 348 -5.32 16.91 24.56
C TYR A 348 -5.03 15.43 24.54
N THR A 349 -5.38 14.78 23.42
CA THR A 349 -4.97 13.42 23.13
C THR A 349 -3.95 13.47 21.99
N VAL A 350 -2.80 12.83 22.24
CA VAL A 350 -1.80 12.57 21.22
C VAL A 350 -1.99 11.11 20.86
N ALA A 351 -2.49 10.85 19.66
CA ALA A 351 -2.57 9.51 19.11
C ALA A 351 -1.55 9.40 17.99
N ASP A 352 -0.95 8.22 17.86
CA ASP A 352 -0.32 7.86 16.59
C ASP A 352 -1.36 8.13 15.51
N TRP A 353 -0.96 8.83 14.43
CA TRP A 353 -1.87 9.00 13.30
C TRP A 353 -2.18 7.64 12.63
N ASP A 354 -1.49 6.59 13.11
CA ASP A 354 -1.60 5.19 12.76
C ASP A 354 -1.79 4.32 14.02
N ASP A 355 -2.92 4.41 14.73
CA ASP A 355 -3.23 3.44 15.78
C ASP A 355 -3.97 2.22 15.19
N THR A 356 -3.20 1.23 14.75
CA THR A 356 -3.59 -0.18 14.85
C THR A 356 -2.39 -1.00 15.32
N ASP A 357 -2.66 -1.94 16.23
CA ASP A 357 -1.70 -2.94 16.70
C ASP A 357 -0.87 -3.49 15.53
N PRO A 358 0.46 -3.65 15.71
CA PRO A 358 1.24 -4.39 14.74
C PRO A 358 0.70 -5.84 14.72
N TRP A 359 0.41 -6.32 13.52
CA TRP A 359 0.11 -7.71 13.13
C TRP A 359 -1.36 -8.18 13.30
N ASP A 360 -2.07 -8.26 12.18
CA ASP A 360 -2.34 -9.60 11.65
C ASP A 360 -1.36 -9.78 10.48
N ASP A 361 -0.50 -10.78 10.60
CA ASP A 361 0.16 -11.36 9.45
C ASP A 361 -0.85 -11.47 8.31
N MET A 362 -0.62 -10.75 7.20
CA MET A 362 -1.04 -11.31 5.92
C MET A 362 -0.12 -12.50 5.68
N GLU A 363 -0.38 -13.57 6.44
CA GLU A 363 0.28 -14.84 6.31
C GLU A 363 -0.03 -15.27 4.87
N PHE A 364 1.02 -15.35 4.06
CA PHE A 364 0.93 -15.86 2.69
C PHE A 364 0.60 -17.35 2.79
N ASN A 365 -0.64 -17.65 3.12
CA ASN A 365 -1.18 -18.98 3.23
C ASN A 365 -1.53 -19.46 1.83
N TYR A 366 -0.48 -19.66 1.02
CA TYR A 366 -0.62 -20.51 -0.15
C TYR A 366 -1.22 -21.83 0.33
N PRO A 367 -2.29 -22.33 -0.31
CA PRO A 367 -3.01 -23.45 0.26
C PRO A 367 -2.06 -24.62 0.52
N THR A 368 -2.20 -25.29 1.66
CA THR A 368 -1.53 -26.57 1.87
C THR A 368 -2.41 -27.63 1.20
N TYR A 369 -1.96 -28.20 0.10
CA TYR A 369 -2.71 -29.21 -0.63
C TYR A 369 -1.83 -30.33 -1.17
N THR A 370 -2.46 -31.32 -1.78
CA THR A 370 -1.80 -32.49 -2.35
C THR A 370 -1.41 -32.19 -3.80
N ASN A 371 -0.10 -32.18 -4.07
CA ASN A 371 0.49 -32.13 -5.40
C ASN A 371 1.48 -33.30 -5.57
N PRO A 372 1.38 -34.12 -6.64
CA PRO A 372 0.27 -34.16 -7.60
C PRO A 372 -1.02 -34.66 -6.96
N VAL A 373 -2.15 -34.44 -7.63
CA VAL A 373 -3.38 -35.18 -7.27
C VAL A 373 -3.17 -36.66 -7.50
N LEU A 374 -3.71 -37.46 -6.60
CA LEU A 374 -3.46 -38.90 -6.58
C LEU A 374 -4.56 -39.67 -7.31
N PRO A 375 -4.29 -40.86 -7.85
CA PRO A 375 -5.34 -41.76 -8.30
C PRO A 375 -6.23 -42.22 -7.11
N LEU A 376 -7.34 -42.90 -7.38
CA LEU A 376 -8.16 -43.50 -6.32
C LEU A 376 -7.35 -44.51 -5.48
N GLU A 377 -7.88 -44.87 -4.31
CA GLU A 377 -7.20 -45.85 -3.46
C GLU A 377 -7.02 -47.18 -4.17
N ASN A 378 -5.79 -47.69 -4.18
CA ASN A 378 -5.36 -48.92 -4.84
C ASN A 378 -5.32 -48.84 -6.38
N GLU A 379 -5.43 -47.65 -6.96
CA GLU A 379 -5.16 -47.40 -8.38
C GLU A 379 -3.76 -46.81 -8.58
N THR A 380 -3.19 -47.03 -9.76
CA THR A 380 -1.90 -46.43 -10.17
C THR A 380 -2.14 -45.25 -11.10
N MET A 381 -1.24 -44.28 -11.06
CA MET A 381 -1.24 -43.18 -12.03
C MET A 381 -1.15 -43.74 -13.46
N SER A 382 -2.09 -43.35 -14.32
CA SER A 382 -2.18 -43.82 -15.71
C SER A 382 -2.62 -42.70 -16.62
N THR A 383 -2.43 -42.84 -17.93
CA THR A 383 -2.81 -41.82 -18.92
C THR A 383 -4.28 -41.41 -18.73
N PRO A 384 -4.57 -40.14 -18.41
CA PRO A 384 -5.93 -39.69 -18.12
C PRO A 384 -6.84 -39.84 -19.35
N THR A 385 -7.84 -40.72 -19.24
CA THR A 385 -8.81 -40.95 -20.31
C THR A 385 -10.23 -41.03 -19.78
N VAL A 386 -11.19 -40.68 -20.65
CA VAL A 386 -12.63 -40.83 -20.40
C VAL A 386 -13.31 -41.43 -21.61
N TYR A 387 -14.47 -42.06 -21.42
CA TYR A 387 -15.34 -42.43 -22.53
C TYR A 387 -16.80 -42.19 -22.18
N TYR A 388 -17.60 -41.93 -23.21
CA TYR A 388 -19.03 -41.73 -23.01
C TYR A 388 -19.71 -43.04 -22.61
N ASN A 389 -20.45 -42.99 -21.50
CA ASN A 389 -21.30 -44.06 -21.04
C ASN A 389 -22.72 -43.51 -20.83
N ALA A 390 -23.70 -44.14 -21.49
CA ALA A 390 -25.10 -43.73 -21.46
C ALA A 390 -25.80 -44.04 -20.12
N ASP A 391 -25.25 -44.93 -19.29
CA ASP A 391 -25.78 -45.19 -17.95
C ASP A 391 -25.29 -44.10 -16.98
N GLU A 392 -26.14 -43.13 -16.69
CA GLU A 392 -25.85 -42.02 -15.77
C GLU A 392 -25.46 -42.49 -14.35
N SER A 393 -25.91 -43.67 -13.92
CA SER A 393 -25.60 -44.23 -12.60
C SER A 393 -24.26 -44.99 -12.53
N SER A 394 -23.66 -45.28 -13.69
CA SER A 394 -22.38 -45.97 -13.79
C SER A 394 -21.20 -45.00 -13.66
N THR A 395 -20.15 -45.41 -12.95
CA THR A 395 -18.86 -44.73 -12.91
C THR A 395 -17.92 -45.15 -14.05
N ALA A 396 -18.31 -46.18 -14.84
CA ALA A 396 -17.48 -46.68 -15.93
C ALA A 396 -17.31 -45.60 -17.01
N GLY A 397 -16.05 -45.32 -17.37
CA GLY A 397 -15.67 -44.27 -18.32
C GLY A 397 -15.45 -42.89 -17.72
N THR A 398 -15.47 -42.79 -16.40
CA THR A 398 -15.18 -41.55 -15.66
C THR A 398 -13.72 -41.53 -15.21
N PHE A 399 -13.04 -40.42 -15.45
CA PHE A 399 -11.73 -40.16 -14.86
C PHE A 399 -11.92 -39.68 -13.43
N SER A 400 -11.19 -40.24 -12.48
CA SER A 400 -11.31 -39.89 -11.06
C SER A 400 -9.95 -39.70 -10.40
N CYS A 401 -9.83 -38.65 -9.59
CA CYS A 401 -8.63 -38.42 -8.78
C CYS A 401 -8.99 -37.93 -7.38
N ARG A 402 -8.04 -38.08 -6.46
CA ARG A 402 -8.14 -37.64 -5.08
C ARG A 402 -7.37 -36.34 -4.88
N PHE A 403 -8.07 -35.36 -4.31
CA PHE A 403 -7.51 -34.07 -3.95
C PHE A 403 -7.77 -33.80 -2.47
N ARG A 404 -6.81 -33.15 -1.82
CA ARG A 404 -6.94 -32.70 -0.44
C ARG A 404 -6.22 -31.37 -0.28
N MET A 405 -6.94 -30.37 0.20
CA MET A 405 -6.43 -29.08 0.64
C MET A 405 -6.75 -28.96 2.13
N THR A 406 -5.75 -28.76 3.00
CA THR A 406 -5.92 -28.75 4.47
C THR A 406 -5.83 -27.37 5.09
N ALA A 407 -5.31 -26.38 4.36
CA ALA A 407 -5.17 -25.00 4.81
C ALA A 407 -5.24 -24.02 3.62
N PRO A 408 -5.58 -22.73 3.83
CA PRO A 408 -6.10 -22.18 5.08
C PRO A 408 -7.51 -22.69 5.41
N SER A 409 -7.89 -22.67 6.70
CA SER A 409 -9.20 -23.16 7.13
C SER A 409 -10.33 -22.37 6.45
N GLY A 410 -11.33 -23.06 5.91
CA GLY A 410 -12.43 -22.43 5.20
C GLY A 410 -12.11 -21.95 3.77
N GLN A 411 -10.87 -22.13 3.27
CA GLN A 411 -10.52 -21.80 1.89
C GLN A 411 -11.38 -22.59 0.90
N GLU A 412 -12.20 -21.88 0.13
CA GLU A 412 -12.95 -22.47 -0.98
C GLU A 412 -12.04 -22.72 -2.18
N TRP A 413 -12.31 -23.82 -2.88
CA TRP A 413 -11.66 -24.16 -4.15
C TRP A 413 -12.68 -24.80 -5.09
N LEU A 414 -12.40 -24.83 -6.38
CA LEU A 414 -13.28 -25.40 -7.40
C LEU A 414 -12.45 -26.15 -8.46
N PRO A 415 -12.86 -27.35 -8.89
CA PRO A 415 -12.32 -27.93 -10.09
C PRO A 415 -12.92 -27.20 -11.31
N THR A 416 -12.07 -26.92 -12.30
CA THR A 416 -12.47 -26.23 -13.52
C THR A 416 -12.02 -27.06 -14.72
N LEU A 417 -12.93 -27.26 -15.68
CA LEU A 417 -12.58 -27.82 -16.98
C LEU A 417 -12.29 -26.66 -17.94
N LEU A 418 -11.04 -26.54 -18.38
CA LEU A 418 -10.62 -25.65 -19.44
C LEU A 418 -10.78 -26.36 -20.80
N ASP A 419 -11.03 -25.57 -21.84
CA ASP A 419 -11.20 -26.05 -23.21
C ASP A 419 -12.37 -27.04 -23.42
N ALA A 420 -13.34 -27.05 -22.50
CA ALA A 420 -14.54 -27.87 -22.57
C ALA A 420 -15.83 -27.06 -22.53
N SER A 421 -16.84 -27.54 -23.27
CA SER A 421 -18.21 -27.09 -23.13
C SER A 421 -18.91 -27.88 -22.01
N PRO A 422 -19.74 -27.24 -21.17
CA PRO A 422 -20.57 -27.95 -20.18
C PRO A 422 -21.55 -28.96 -20.80
N ALA A 423 -21.82 -28.88 -22.11
CA ALA A 423 -22.62 -29.87 -22.83
C ALA A 423 -21.81 -31.13 -23.23
N ASP A 424 -20.49 -31.07 -23.13
CA ASP A 424 -19.54 -32.05 -23.65
C ASP A 424 -18.91 -32.86 -22.53
N PHE A 425 -18.60 -32.20 -21.41
CA PHE A 425 -17.99 -32.80 -20.23
C PHE A 425 -18.59 -32.24 -18.94
N GLU A 426 -18.64 -33.08 -17.91
CA GLU A 426 -19.06 -32.73 -16.56
C GLU A 426 -17.90 -32.94 -15.59
N VAL A 427 -17.74 -32.03 -14.62
CA VAL A 427 -16.87 -32.20 -13.46
C VAL A 427 -17.69 -32.13 -12.18
N LYS A 428 -17.43 -33.05 -11.24
CA LYS A 428 -18.08 -33.12 -9.93
C LYS A 428 -17.07 -33.39 -8.83
N VAL A 429 -17.40 -32.92 -7.62
CA VAL A 429 -16.62 -33.15 -6.41
C VAL A 429 -17.46 -33.94 -5.41
N TYR A 430 -16.84 -34.91 -4.77
CA TYR A 430 -17.43 -35.71 -3.70
C TYR A 430 -16.53 -35.70 -2.47
N GLN A 431 -17.14 -35.71 -1.29
CA GLN A 431 -16.46 -35.98 -0.03
C GLN A 431 -17.25 -37.02 0.75
N ASN A 432 -16.58 -38.07 1.22
CA ASN A 432 -17.24 -39.19 1.93
C ASN A 432 -18.42 -39.81 1.14
N GLY A 433 -18.33 -39.81 -0.20
CA GLY A 433 -19.36 -40.36 -1.10
C GLY A 433 -20.56 -39.45 -1.37
N LEU A 434 -20.59 -38.23 -0.82
CA LEU A 434 -21.65 -37.25 -1.07
C LEU A 434 -21.16 -36.12 -1.99
N PRO A 435 -22.01 -35.61 -2.91
CA PRO A 435 -21.63 -34.50 -3.78
C PRO A 435 -21.43 -33.21 -2.96
N VAL A 436 -20.43 -32.43 -3.34
CA VAL A 436 -20.07 -31.16 -2.70
C VAL A 436 -19.98 -30.07 -3.77
N GLU A 437 -20.88 -29.08 -3.71
CA GLU A 437 -20.92 -27.98 -4.69
C GLU A 437 -19.86 -26.91 -4.42
N ARG A 438 -19.55 -26.64 -3.14
CA ARG A 438 -18.58 -25.62 -2.70
C ARG A 438 -17.58 -26.25 -1.73
N PRO A 439 -16.57 -26.97 -2.24
CA PRO A 439 -15.62 -27.64 -1.37
C PRO A 439 -14.69 -26.62 -0.71
N VAL A 440 -14.38 -26.88 0.56
CA VAL A 440 -13.49 -26.05 1.38
C VAL A 440 -12.28 -26.85 1.84
N ALA A 441 -11.26 -26.19 2.40
CA ALA A 441 -10.15 -26.89 3.03
C ALA A 441 -10.63 -27.88 4.10
N SER A 442 -10.15 -29.12 4.03
CA SER A 442 -10.50 -30.23 4.90
C SER A 442 -9.34 -31.23 5.01
N ALA A 443 -9.19 -31.83 6.21
CA ALA A 443 -8.26 -32.93 6.42
C ALA A 443 -8.66 -34.22 5.66
N ASN A 444 -9.94 -34.34 5.28
CA ASN A 444 -10.48 -35.48 4.55
C ASN A 444 -10.26 -35.34 3.04
N TRP A 445 -10.06 -36.47 2.35
CA TRP A 445 -9.90 -36.50 0.91
C TRP A 445 -11.22 -36.19 0.18
N TYR A 446 -11.09 -35.41 -0.89
CA TYR A 446 -12.11 -35.23 -1.90
C TYR A 446 -11.84 -36.15 -3.09
N THR A 447 -12.89 -36.53 -3.80
CA THR A 447 -12.82 -37.17 -5.11
C THR A 447 -13.33 -36.21 -6.17
N ILE A 448 -12.51 -35.91 -7.17
CA ILE A 448 -12.89 -35.13 -8.35
C ILE A 448 -13.13 -36.13 -9.48
N THR A 449 -14.26 -35.99 -10.17
CA THR A 449 -14.63 -36.87 -11.29
C THR A 449 -14.87 -36.05 -12.55
N VAL A 450 -14.33 -36.50 -13.68
CA VAL A 450 -14.57 -35.91 -15.01
C VAL A 450 -15.25 -36.95 -15.90
N ARG A 451 -16.39 -36.60 -16.48
CA ARG A 451 -17.22 -37.49 -17.30
C ARG A 451 -17.51 -36.89 -18.67
N ALA A 452 -17.40 -37.70 -19.72
CA ALA A 452 -17.88 -37.35 -21.06
C ALA A 452 -19.41 -37.47 -21.15
N LEU A 453 -20.08 -36.44 -21.69
CA LEU A 453 -21.54 -36.37 -21.79
C LEU A 453 -22.09 -36.78 -23.16
N LYS A 454 -21.23 -36.94 -24.17
CA LYS A 454 -21.62 -37.40 -25.51
C LYS A 454 -20.50 -38.20 -26.20
N PRO A 455 -20.84 -39.12 -27.11
CA PRO A 455 -19.86 -39.96 -27.79
C PRO A 455 -19.05 -39.21 -28.86
N ASP A 456 -19.57 -38.11 -29.41
CA ASP A 456 -18.98 -37.41 -30.56
C ASP A 456 -17.65 -36.67 -30.27
N ASN A 457 -17.18 -36.73 -29.03
CA ASN A 457 -15.98 -36.05 -28.56
C ASN A 457 -14.72 -36.94 -28.60
N VAL A 458 -14.79 -38.17 -29.14
CA VAL A 458 -13.61 -39.05 -29.26
C VAL A 458 -12.45 -38.33 -29.96
N GLY A 459 -11.27 -38.40 -29.35
CA GLY A 459 -10.04 -37.72 -29.78
C GLY A 459 -9.93 -36.27 -29.32
N ARG A 460 -10.95 -35.70 -28.67
CA ARG A 460 -10.84 -34.38 -28.03
C ARG A 460 -10.19 -34.50 -26.65
N THR A 461 -9.47 -33.45 -26.31
CA THR A 461 -8.86 -33.27 -24.99
C THR A 461 -9.63 -32.22 -24.19
N VAL A 462 -9.70 -32.43 -22.88
CA VAL A 462 -10.17 -31.43 -21.90
C VAL A 462 -9.12 -31.30 -20.80
N SER A 463 -8.92 -30.09 -20.29
CA SER A 463 -7.92 -29.83 -19.26
C SER A 463 -8.60 -29.62 -17.91
N LEU A 464 -8.36 -30.51 -16.95
CA LEU A 464 -8.78 -30.32 -15.57
C LEU A 464 -7.77 -29.43 -14.85
N GLY A 465 -8.24 -28.38 -14.19
CA GLY A 465 -7.49 -27.59 -13.21
C GLY A 465 -8.22 -27.52 -11.88
N VAL A 466 -7.52 -27.14 -10.82
CA VAL A 466 -8.13 -26.80 -9.52
C VAL A 466 -7.80 -25.35 -9.22
N SER A 467 -8.82 -24.52 -9.07
CA SER A 467 -8.67 -23.10 -8.77
C SER A 467 -9.10 -22.78 -7.36
N TYR A 468 -8.49 -21.76 -6.78
CA TYR A 468 -8.92 -21.16 -5.52
C TYR A 468 -8.88 -19.63 -5.66
N THR A 469 -9.65 -18.95 -4.82
CA THR A 469 -9.56 -17.50 -4.70
C THR A 469 -8.69 -17.19 -3.47
N PRO A 470 -7.44 -16.74 -3.66
CA PRO A 470 -6.58 -16.34 -2.56
C PRO A 470 -7.19 -15.22 -1.72
N THR A 471 -7.01 -15.30 -0.40
CA THR A 471 -7.45 -14.24 0.53
C THR A 471 -6.77 -12.89 0.26
N TRP A 472 -5.55 -12.91 -0.29
CA TRP A 472 -4.76 -11.73 -0.66
C TRP A 472 -5.07 -11.15 -2.05
N ASP A 473 -5.89 -11.84 -2.86
CA ASP A 473 -6.37 -11.34 -4.15
C ASP A 473 -7.80 -11.86 -4.39
N PRO A 474 -8.79 -11.35 -3.63
CA PRO A 474 -10.16 -11.89 -3.62
C PRO A 474 -10.89 -11.69 -4.96
N ASN A 475 -10.31 -10.91 -5.87
CA ASN A 475 -10.89 -10.59 -7.18
C ASN A 475 -10.35 -11.47 -8.31
N GLN A 476 -9.35 -12.32 -8.06
CA GLN A 476 -8.80 -13.23 -9.07
C GLN A 476 -8.72 -14.66 -8.56
N SER A 477 -9.15 -15.62 -9.39
CA SER A 477 -8.89 -17.03 -9.12
C SER A 477 -7.52 -17.43 -9.67
N LYS A 478 -6.79 -18.25 -8.91
CA LYS A 478 -5.49 -18.81 -9.31
C LYS A 478 -5.61 -20.34 -9.44
N LEU A 479 -4.89 -20.92 -10.38
CA LEU A 479 -4.79 -22.39 -10.50
C LEU A 479 -3.72 -22.94 -9.56
N LEU A 480 -3.96 -24.16 -9.06
CA LEU A 480 -3.03 -24.95 -8.27
C LEU A 480 -2.23 -25.88 -9.17
N LEU A 481 -1.01 -26.18 -8.77
CA LEU A 481 -0.18 -27.21 -9.39
C LEU A 481 -0.74 -28.59 -9.02
N ILE A 482 -1.48 -29.24 -9.89
CA ILE A 482 -2.11 -30.54 -9.59
C ILE A 482 -1.43 -31.72 -10.28
N ASN A 483 -0.52 -31.46 -11.20
CA ASN A 483 0.08 -32.45 -12.08
C ASN A 483 1.62 -32.51 -11.95
N GLY A 484 2.16 -32.13 -10.79
CA GLY A 484 3.59 -32.13 -10.52
C GLY A 484 4.13 -30.73 -10.21
N THR A 485 5.45 -30.59 -10.11
CA THR A 485 6.07 -29.37 -9.56
C THR A 485 6.42 -28.32 -10.60
N ASP A 486 6.67 -28.74 -11.85
CA ASP A 486 7.01 -27.86 -12.98
C ASP A 486 6.84 -28.60 -14.32
N SER A 487 7.10 -27.89 -15.43
CA SER A 487 6.95 -28.42 -16.80
C SER A 487 7.84 -29.62 -17.16
N ASN A 488 8.91 -29.88 -16.39
CA ASN A 488 9.79 -31.05 -16.55
C ASN A 488 9.42 -32.20 -15.62
N HIS A 489 8.57 -31.97 -14.61
CA HIS A 489 8.16 -32.93 -13.60
C HIS A 489 6.64 -33.11 -13.62
N ILE A 490 6.14 -33.64 -14.74
CA ILE A 490 4.73 -33.97 -14.92
C ILE A 490 4.46 -35.41 -14.48
N GLU A 491 3.46 -35.58 -13.62
CA GLU A 491 3.23 -36.83 -12.89
C GLU A 491 2.14 -37.69 -13.55
N TRP A 492 1.09 -37.10 -14.13
CA TRP A 492 0.10 -37.83 -14.92
C TRP A 492 0.61 -38.08 -16.35
N PRO A 493 0.73 -39.34 -16.80
CA PRO A 493 1.28 -39.64 -18.11
C PRO A 493 0.51 -39.00 -19.27
N ASP A 494 1.23 -38.56 -20.31
CA ASP A 494 0.72 -37.92 -21.53
C ASP A 494 -0.14 -36.67 -21.31
N SER A 495 -0.03 -36.05 -20.14
CA SER A 495 -0.86 -34.91 -19.73
C SER A 495 -0.27 -33.54 -20.09
N GLY A 496 0.55 -33.45 -21.15
CA GLY A 496 1.21 -32.21 -21.57
C GLY A 496 2.39 -31.80 -20.66
N ASN A 497 2.71 -30.49 -20.65
CA ASN A 497 3.82 -29.90 -19.90
C ASN A 497 3.39 -28.76 -18.95
N THR A 498 2.10 -28.66 -18.63
CA THR A 498 1.55 -27.62 -17.75
C THR A 498 1.21 -28.25 -16.39
N PRO A 499 1.98 -27.96 -15.32
CA PRO A 499 1.80 -28.61 -14.01
C PRO A 499 0.46 -28.24 -13.32
N GLU A 500 -0.18 -27.15 -13.72
CA GLU A 500 -1.51 -26.75 -13.25
C GLU A 500 -2.66 -27.57 -13.83
N LEU A 501 -2.40 -28.36 -14.89
CA LEU A 501 -3.44 -28.98 -15.69
C LEU A 501 -3.22 -30.49 -15.84
N ILE A 502 -4.32 -31.24 -15.76
CA ILE A 502 -4.39 -32.63 -16.20
C ILE A 502 -5.18 -32.67 -17.51
N VAL A 503 -4.51 -33.01 -18.60
CA VAL A 503 -5.09 -33.17 -19.94
C VAL A 503 -5.67 -34.57 -20.04
N ILE A 504 -6.99 -34.63 -20.25
CA ILE A 504 -7.78 -35.85 -20.31
C ILE A 504 -8.28 -36.02 -21.74
N THR A 505 -8.00 -37.18 -22.33
CA THR A 505 -8.46 -37.49 -23.69
C THR A 505 -9.73 -38.33 -23.67
N GLN A 506 -10.76 -37.94 -24.42
CA GLN A 506 -11.88 -38.84 -24.65
C GLN A 506 -11.50 -39.90 -25.68
N VAL A 507 -11.66 -41.17 -25.32
CA VAL A 507 -11.35 -42.32 -26.17
C VAL A 507 -12.62 -43.10 -26.51
N ASP A 508 -12.52 -43.93 -27.56
CA ASP A 508 -13.59 -44.88 -27.88
C ASP A 508 -13.57 -46.01 -26.83
N PRO A 509 -14.70 -46.40 -26.22
CA PRO A 509 -14.76 -47.50 -25.26
C PRO A 509 -14.26 -48.84 -25.82
N THR A 510 -14.18 -49.04 -27.14
CA THR A 510 -13.59 -50.26 -27.72
C THR A 510 -12.06 -50.28 -27.75
N ASN A 511 -11.41 -49.16 -27.42
CA ASN A 511 -9.96 -48.97 -27.49
C ASN A 511 -9.28 -48.94 -26.10
N ILE A 512 -10.04 -49.27 -25.04
CA ILE A 512 -9.61 -49.38 -23.64
C ILE A 512 -9.62 -50.86 -23.27
#